data_AF-A0A1Q7LM09-F1
#
_entry.id   AF-A0A1Q7LM09-F1
#
_cell.length_a   1.000
_cell.length_b   1.000
_cell.length_c   1.000
_cell.angle_alpha   90.00
_cell.angle_beta   90.00
_cell.angle_gamma   90.00
#
_symmetry.space_group_name_H-M   'P 1'
#
loop_
_entity.id
_entity.type
_entity.pdbx_description
1 polymer ?
#
loop_
_entity_poly.entity_id
_entity_poly.type
_entity_poly.pdbx_seq_one_letter_code
_entity_poly.pdbx_strand_id
1 'polypeptide(L)'
;MVAITVVASASQGCGARGDAAASGQGLLFVEDFESGMLAGWPDGVDPSRQRVMTGREFAQSGSHYLEVTYPAGGDGGWLTRFFMPGYDSLYVSYYVRFPADWRGGTKLVGFLGARTDNQWSASGKAGVCPDGTDFFITMLVTEPTGNPGPTRFYTYYPGMKREPDGVTCWGGYGDGTEKYVEPLVLSPGTWHHIEFMVTLNEPSRSNGTQQFWIDSVLRGTWSGIEFRSSPALRLNAVQLTFNRGIAGGPTAQKLWVDNLIVAKARPPVIPSSTSQ
;
A
#
# COMPACT_ATOMS: atom_id res chain seq x y z
N MET A 1 -36.64 54.05 13.21
CA MET A 1 -35.51 53.17 13.58
C MET A 1 -35.49 52.06 12.54
N VAL A 2 -34.44 52.05 11.72
CA VAL A 2 -34.37 51.34 10.43
C VAL A 2 -33.96 49.88 10.68
N ALA A 3 -34.69 48.92 10.12
CA ALA A 3 -34.25 47.54 9.98
C ALA A 3 -34.29 47.17 8.49
N ILE A 4 -33.12 47.25 7.85
CA ILE A 4 -32.90 46.79 6.48
C ILE A 4 -32.68 45.28 6.54
N THR A 5 -33.59 44.54 5.91
CA THR A 5 -33.42 43.11 5.62
C THR A 5 -32.43 42.99 4.46
N VAL A 6 -31.20 42.57 4.73
CA VAL A 6 -30.25 42.17 3.68
C VAL A 6 -30.42 40.68 3.42
N VAL A 7 -30.94 40.37 2.24
CA VAL A 7 -30.91 39.04 1.64
C VAL A 7 -29.47 38.78 1.20
N ALA A 8 -28.79 37.80 1.81
CA ALA A 8 -27.49 37.32 1.34
C ALA A 8 -27.68 35.99 0.60
N SER A 9 -27.89 36.07 -0.70
CA SER A 9 -27.53 34.98 -1.63
C SER A 9 -26.02 35.03 -1.85
N ALA A 10 -25.32 33.95 -1.53
CA ALA A 10 -23.93 33.76 -1.97
C ALA A 10 -23.79 32.41 -2.67
N SER A 11 -23.44 32.55 -3.95
CA SER A 11 -23.10 31.58 -4.96
C SER A 11 -21.94 30.65 -4.60
N GLN A 12 -21.92 29.50 -5.28
CA GLN A 12 -20.77 28.60 -5.44
C GLN A 12 -19.47 29.37 -5.68
N GLY A 13 -18.42 28.96 -4.97
CA GLY A 13 -17.03 29.31 -5.25
C GLY A 13 -16.19 28.05 -5.16
N CYS A 14 -15.80 27.52 -6.32
CA CYS A 14 -14.70 26.59 -6.48
C CYS A 14 -13.42 27.30 -6.00
N GLY A 15 -12.75 26.74 -4.99
CA GLY A 15 -11.52 27.28 -4.43
C GLY A 15 -10.72 26.13 -3.86
N ALA A 16 -9.52 25.95 -4.38
CA ALA A 16 -8.56 24.91 -4.02
C ALA A 16 -8.50 24.67 -2.51
N ARG A 17 -8.86 23.46 -2.05
CA ARG A 17 -8.39 22.94 -0.76
C ARG A 17 -7.02 22.33 -0.96
N GLY A 18 -6.04 23.16 -1.29
CA GLY A 18 -4.68 22.95 -0.81
C GLY A 18 -4.67 23.34 0.66
N ASP A 19 -4.21 22.43 1.52
CA ASP A 19 -3.84 22.68 2.92
C ASP A 19 -4.93 23.23 3.86
N ALA A 20 -5.96 22.43 4.15
CA ALA A 20 -6.75 22.60 5.39
C ALA A 20 -7.56 21.35 5.79
N ALA A 21 -6.86 20.28 6.20
CA ALA A 21 -7.32 19.34 7.24
C ALA A 21 -6.13 18.54 7.83
N ALA A 22 -4.98 19.20 8.01
CA ALA A 22 -3.82 18.62 8.70
C ALA A 22 -3.92 18.88 10.21
N SER A 23 -4.91 18.26 10.86
CA SER A 23 -4.93 18.16 12.32
C SER A 23 -5.55 16.82 12.72
N GLY A 24 -4.82 15.75 12.41
CA GLY A 24 -5.15 14.38 12.78
C GLY A 24 -3.86 13.57 12.92
N GLN A 25 -3.57 13.14 14.14
CA GLN A 25 -2.44 12.32 14.62
C GLN A 25 -1.62 11.59 13.53
N GLY A 26 -0.46 12.14 13.17
CA GLY A 26 0.60 11.36 12.51
C GLY A 26 0.42 11.05 11.02
N LEU A 27 -0.38 11.81 10.26
CA LEU A 27 -0.39 11.78 8.79
C LEU A 27 1.00 12.10 8.20
N LEU A 28 1.42 11.38 7.16
CA LEU A 28 2.75 11.49 6.55
C LEU A 28 2.71 11.78 5.05
N PHE A 29 1.78 11.18 4.32
CA PHE A 29 1.66 11.32 2.87
C PHE A 29 0.23 11.07 2.43
N VAL A 30 -0.23 11.83 1.44
CA VAL A 30 -1.52 11.68 0.78
C VAL A 30 -1.28 11.77 -0.72
N GLU A 31 -1.90 10.88 -1.48
CA GLU A 31 -1.92 10.88 -2.93
C GLU A 31 -3.34 10.52 -3.39
N ASP A 32 -4.11 11.53 -3.75
CA ASP A 32 -5.43 11.41 -4.37
C ASP A 32 -5.37 11.53 -5.90
N PHE A 33 -4.17 11.69 -6.47
CA PHE A 33 -3.91 11.86 -7.90
C PHE A 33 -4.56 13.09 -8.54
N GLU A 34 -5.23 13.96 -7.78
CA GLU A 34 -5.94 15.13 -8.33
C GLU A 34 -5.00 16.20 -8.89
N SER A 35 -3.72 16.13 -8.57
CA SER A 35 -2.69 16.95 -9.21
C SER A 35 -2.50 16.65 -10.71
N GLY A 36 -2.99 15.49 -11.18
CA GLY A 36 -2.76 15.00 -12.54
C GLY A 36 -1.33 14.49 -12.80
N MET A 37 -0.48 14.46 -11.77
CA MET A 37 0.95 14.16 -11.87
C MET A 37 1.38 13.14 -10.82
N LEU A 38 2.51 12.45 -11.06
CA LEU A 38 3.12 11.51 -10.12
C LEU A 38 4.34 12.11 -9.38
N ALA A 39 4.37 13.44 -9.19
CA ALA A 39 5.48 14.14 -8.55
C ALA A 39 5.69 13.71 -7.08
N GLY A 40 4.68 13.13 -6.45
CA GLY A 40 4.77 12.50 -5.14
C GLY A 40 5.70 11.27 -5.09
N TRP A 41 6.03 10.67 -6.24
CA TRP A 41 6.74 9.40 -6.31
C TRP A 41 8.16 9.59 -6.88
N PRO A 42 9.18 9.82 -6.03
CA PRO A 42 10.54 10.11 -6.50
C PRO A 42 11.26 8.93 -7.18
N ASP A 43 10.72 7.72 -7.08
CA ASP A 43 11.31 6.51 -7.65
C ASP A 43 10.22 5.60 -8.28
N GLY A 44 10.59 4.97 -9.40
CA GLY A 44 9.78 3.96 -10.09
C GLY A 44 8.84 4.45 -11.19
N VAL A 45 8.64 5.77 -11.34
CA VAL A 45 7.74 6.34 -12.34
C VAL A 45 8.16 5.94 -13.76
N ASP A 46 7.28 5.20 -14.43
CA ASP A 46 7.37 4.79 -15.83
C ASP A 46 6.09 5.23 -16.56
N PRO A 47 6.12 6.32 -17.35
CA PRO A 47 4.95 6.82 -18.07
C PRO A 47 4.36 5.85 -19.09
N SER A 48 5.10 4.81 -19.50
CA SER A 48 4.58 3.76 -20.38
C SER A 48 3.67 2.78 -19.64
N ARG A 49 3.78 2.72 -18.30
CA ARG A 49 3.01 1.82 -17.44
C ARG A 49 2.08 2.56 -16.50
N GLN A 50 2.42 3.75 -16.03
CA GLN A 50 1.72 4.43 -14.94
C GLN A 50 1.28 5.81 -15.41
N ARG A 51 -0.03 6.06 -15.40
CA ARG A 51 -0.61 7.33 -15.85
C ARG A 51 -1.74 7.75 -14.93
N VAL A 52 -1.79 9.03 -14.62
CA VAL A 52 -2.97 9.62 -13.98
C VAL A 52 -4.02 9.85 -15.06
N MET A 53 -5.20 9.29 -14.86
CA MET A 53 -6.34 9.40 -15.76
C MET A 53 -7.36 10.37 -15.18
N THR A 54 -8.17 11.00 -16.03
CA THR A 54 -9.28 11.86 -15.61
C THR A 54 -10.61 11.19 -15.97
N GLY A 55 -11.51 11.05 -15.00
CA GLY A 55 -12.83 10.44 -15.19
C GLY A 55 -13.63 10.34 -13.89
N ARG A 56 -14.42 11.38 -13.59
CA ARG A 56 -15.21 11.48 -12.35
C ARG A 56 -16.17 10.31 -12.08
N GLU A 57 -16.74 9.72 -13.13
CA GLU A 57 -17.67 8.59 -12.97
C GLU A 57 -16.96 7.29 -12.59
N PHE A 58 -15.66 7.19 -12.87
CA PHE A 58 -14.86 5.99 -12.61
C PHE A 58 -13.98 6.13 -11.36
N ALA A 59 -13.45 7.32 -11.12
CA ALA A 59 -12.60 7.63 -9.98
C ALA A 59 -13.26 7.21 -8.66
N GLN A 60 -12.48 6.70 -7.71
CA GLN A 60 -13.03 6.35 -6.41
C GLN A 60 -13.43 7.60 -5.64
N SER A 61 -12.63 8.66 -5.77
CA SER A 61 -12.91 9.99 -5.26
C SER A 61 -12.51 11.05 -6.29
N GLY A 62 -13.04 12.27 -6.16
CA GLY A 62 -12.65 13.38 -7.04
C GLY A 62 -12.92 13.11 -8.52
N SER A 63 -11.87 13.24 -9.34
CA SER A 63 -11.93 13.12 -10.79
C SER A 63 -10.69 12.48 -11.41
N HIS A 64 -9.65 12.20 -10.64
CA HIS A 64 -8.41 11.57 -11.10
C HIS A 64 -8.16 10.25 -10.38
N TYR A 65 -7.39 9.37 -11.03
CA TYR A 65 -6.95 8.11 -10.46
C TYR A 65 -5.72 7.60 -11.21
N LEU A 66 -4.91 6.76 -10.56
CA LEU A 66 -3.80 6.09 -11.21
C LEU A 66 -4.32 4.89 -12.01
N GLU A 67 -4.01 4.85 -13.31
CA GLU A 67 -4.06 3.65 -14.14
C GLU A 67 -2.66 3.05 -14.26
N VAL A 68 -2.55 1.76 -13.96
CA VAL A 68 -1.35 0.95 -14.15
C VAL A 68 -1.59 -0.04 -15.27
N THR A 69 -0.74 -0.01 -16.28
CA THR A 69 -0.73 -0.93 -17.42
C THR A 69 0.29 -2.03 -17.18
N TYR A 70 -0.19 -3.27 -17.24
CA TYR A 70 0.62 -4.48 -17.28
C TYR A 70 0.72 -4.91 -18.74
N PRO A 71 1.90 -4.83 -19.38
CA PRO A 71 2.07 -5.41 -20.71
C PRO A 71 1.95 -6.94 -20.64
N ALA A 72 1.60 -7.58 -21.76
CA ALA A 72 1.55 -9.04 -21.84
C ALA A 72 2.93 -9.63 -21.48
N GLY A 73 2.94 -10.62 -20.58
CA GLY A 73 4.16 -11.22 -20.04
C GLY A 73 4.94 -10.36 -19.04
N GLY A 74 4.51 -9.12 -18.78
CA GLY A 74 5.23 -8.19 -17.90
C GLY A 74 4.45 -7.76 -16.66
N ASP A 75 4.96 -6.73 -16.01
CA ASP A 75 4.43 -6.18 -14.77
C ASP A 75 4.20 -4.65 -14.85
N GLY A 76 3.49 -4.09 -13.88
CA GLY A 76 3.16 -2.66 -13.84
C GLY A 76 4.28 -1.77 -13.27
N GLY A 77 5.44 -2.33 -12.93
CA GLY A 77 6.52 -1.62 -12.23
C GLY A 77 6.19 -1.33 -10.75
N TRP A 78 6.70 -0.21 -10.24
CA TRP A 78 6.48 0.23 -8.86
C TRP A 78 6.47 1.75 -8.77
N LEU A 79 5.99 2.30 -7.66
CA LEU A 79 6.14 3.69 -7.25
C LEU A 79 6.58 3.71 -5.79
N THR A 80 7.71 4.34 -5.48
CA THR A 80 8.26 4.38 -4.11
C THR A 80 8.28 5.81 -3.57
N ARG A 81 7.79 5.98 -2.33
CA ARG A 81 7.95 7.21 -1.54
C ARG A 81 8.78 6.89 -0.29
N PHE A 82 9.85 7.63 -0.07
CA PHE A 82 10.72 7.50 1.09
C PHE A 82 10.33 8.44 2.23
N PHE A 83 10.61 8.02 3.46
CA PHE A 83 10.37 8.73 4.71
C PHE A 83 11.57 8.63 5.65
N MET A 84 12.76 8.99 5.17
CA MET A 84 13.99 8.92 5.98
C MET A 84 13.92 9.81 7.23
N PRO A 85 14.50 9.40 8.38
CA PRO A 85 15.21 8.13 8.60
C PRO A 85 14.28 6.92 8.82
N GLY A 86 12.96 7.14 8.96
CA GLY A 86 11.94 6.10 9.11
C GLY A 86 11.24 6.10 10.46
N TYR A 87 10.35 5.14 10.64
CA TYR A 87 9.51 4.98 11.82
C TYR A 87 9.53 3.54 12.34
N ASP A 88 9.09 3.36 13.58
CA ASP A 88 8.85 2.03 14.15
C ASP A 88 7.47 1.48 13.79
N SER A 89 6.55 2.33 13.35
CA SER A 89 5.22 1.94 12.94
C SER A 89 4.75 2.78 11.78
N LEU A 90 4.14 2.13 10.78
CA LEU A 90 3.54 2.78 9.62
C LEU A 90 2.24 2.09 9.23
N TYR A 91 1.30 2.92 8.83
CA TYR A 91 0.00 2.58 8.27
C TYR A 91 -0.08 3.12 6.85
N VAL A 92 -0.64 2.33 5.94
CA VAL A 92 -1.07 2.79 4.62
C VAL A 92 -2.49 2.33 4.35
N SER A 93 -3.30 3.20 3.75
CA SER A 93 -4.57 2.84 3.16
C SER A 93 -4.68 3.38 1.75
N TYR A 94 -5.41 2.69 0.89
CA TYR A 94 -5.67 3.13 -0.47
C TYR A 94 -6.82 2.34 -1.07
N TYR A 95 -7.33 2.80 -2.21
CA TYR A 95 -8.32 2.07 -2.98
C TYR A 95 -7.67 1.38 -4.17
N VAL A 96 -8.08 0.15 -4.44
CA VAL A 96 -7.66 -0.62 -5.62
C VAL A 96 -8.87 -1.20 -6.35
N ARG A 97 -8.80 -1.22 -7.67
CA ARG A 97 -9.82 -1.83 -8.53
C ARG A 97 -9.17 -2.71 -9.57
N PHE A 98 -9.55 -3.98 -9.56
CA PHE A 98 -9.23 -4.94 -10.61
C PHE A 98 -10.30 -4.86 -11.73
N PRO A 99 -9.94 -5.01 -13.01
CA PRO A 99 -10.90 -5.12 -14.10
C PRO A 99 -11.64 -6.46 -14.01
N ALA A 100 -12.87 -6.51 -14.53
CA ALA A 100 -13.74 -7.69 -14.44
C ALA A 100 -13.10 -8.97 -15.03
N ASP A 101 -12.20 -8.82 -16.01
CA ASP A 101 -11.50 -9.89 -16.71
C ASP A 101 -10.06 -10.11 -16.24
N TRP A 102 -9.67 -9.54 -15.09
CA TRP A 102 -8.32 -9.69 -14.53
C TRP A 102 -7.87 -11.15 -14.50
N ARG A 103 -6.57 -11.40 -14.74
CA ARG A 103 -5.97 -12.74 -14.65
C ARG A 103 -4.67 -12.76 -13.84
N GLY A 104 -4.57 -13.72 -12.94
CA GLY A 104 -3.40 -14.02 -12.12
C GLY A 104 -3.30 -13.18 -10.84
N GLY A 105 -2.19 -13.36 -10.14
CA GLY A 105 -1.83 -12.59 -8.95
C GLY A 105 -0.95 -11.39 -9.27
N THR A 106 -0.87 -10.46 -8.33
CA THR A 106 0.09 -9.35 -8.37
C THR A 106 0.37 -8.85 -6.96
N LYS A 107 1.54 -8.26 -6.75
CA LYS A 107 1.79 -7.46 -5.55
C LYS A 107 0.90 -6.22 -5.55
N LEU A 108 0.68 -5.68 -4.36
CA LEU A 108 -0.20 -4.54 -4.14
C LEU A 108 0.60 -3.36 -3.55
N VAL A 109 0.61 -3.25 -2.24
CA VAL A 109 1.31 -2.22 -1.48
C VAL A 109 2.25 -2.88 -0.49
N GLY A 110 3.32 -2.20 -0.12
CA GLY A 110 4.15 -2.65 0.99
C GLY A 110 5.00 -1.56 1.60
N PHE A 111 5.66 -1.94 2.68
CA PHE A 111 6.69 -1.16 3.34
C PHE A 111 8.05 -1.81 3.16
N LEU A 112 9.05 -0.96 2.91
CA LEU A 112 10.44 -1.35 2.89
C LEU A 112 11.10 -0.86 4.18
N GLY A 113 11.85 -1.77 4.79
CA GLY A 113 12.69 -1.51 5.94
C GLY A 113 14.14 -1.37 5.50
N ALA A 114 14.60 -0.14 5.27
CA ALA A 114 15.99 0.11 4.91
C ALA A 114 16.78 0.67 6.10
N ARG A 115 18.11 0.68 5.96
CA ARG A 115 19.00 1.29 6.96
C ARG A 115 18.83 2.81 6.97
N THR A 116 18.93 3.43 8.14
CA THR A 116 18.81 4.89 8.30
C THR A 116 19.89 5.69 7.56
N ASP A 117 21.00 5.05 7.20
CA ASP A 117 22.11 5.65 6.44
C ASP A 117 22.06 5.36 4.93
N ASN A 118 21.14 4.51 4.49
CA ASN A 118 21.01 4.08 3.10
C ASN A 118 19.57 3.68 2.78
N GLN A 119 18.81 4.62 2.23
CA GLN A 119 17.41 4.40 1.83
C GLN A 119 17.22 3.28 0.79
N TRP A 120 18.28 2.91 0.07
CA TRP A 120 18.27 1.89 -0.98
C TRP A 120 18.63 0.49 -0.47
N SER A 121 18.91 0.32 0.83
CA SER A 121 19.40 -0.97 1.35
C SER A 121 18.38 -2.11 1.20
N ALA A 122 17.09 -1.79 1.02
CA ALA A 122 16.01 -2.75 0.78
C ALA A 122 15.66 -2.93 -0.71
N SER A 123 16.32 -2.23 -1.63
CA SER A 123 16.06 -2.33 -3.08
C SER A 123 16.74 -3.57 -3.69
N GLY A 124 16.08 -4.19 -4.68
CA GLY A 124 16.67 -5.29 -5.47
C GLY A 124 16.92 -6.58 -4.68
N LYS A 125 16.12 -6.87 -3.64
CA LYS A 125 16.33 -8.00 -2.71
C LYS A 125 15.62 -9.30 -3.07
N ALA A 126 15.13 -9.42 -4.29
CA ALA A 126 14.56 -10.68 -4.78
C ALA A 126 15.58 -11.82 -4.64
N GLY A 127 15.18 -12.93 -4.03
CA GLY A 127 16.05 -14.09 -3.78
C GLY A 127 17.04 -13.94 -2.62
N VAL A 128 17.14 -12.78 -1.98
CA VAL A 128 18.13 -12.52 -0.90
C VAL A 128 17.51 -12.75 0.47
N CYS A 129 18.23 -13.44 1.35
CA CYS A 129 17.83 -13.62 2.75
C CYS A 129 18.31 -12.43 3.59
N PRO A 130 17.41 -11.70 4.27
CA PRO A 130 17.80 -10.65 5.22
C PRO A 130 18.46 -11.23 6.47
N ASP A 131 19.33 -10.46 7.12
CA ASP A 131 20.04 -10.84 8.35
C ASP A 131 19.60 -10.06 9.60
N GLY A 132 18.71 -9.09 9.42
CA GLY A 132 18.14 -8.26 10.49
C GLY A 132 18.92 -6.97 10.74
N THR A 133 20.00 -6.76 10.01
CA THR A 133 20.81 -5.54 10.00
C THR A 133 20.81 -4.82 8.65
N ASP A 134 20.43 -5.53 7.58
CA ASP A 134 20.54 -5.09 6.19
C ASP A 134 19.23 -4.56 5.58
N PHE A 135 18.13 -5.32 5.69
CA PHE A 135 16.79 -4.92 5.27
C PHE A 135 15.69 -5.81 5.86
N PHE A 136 14.44 -5.38 5.72
CA PHE A 136 13.26 -6.25 5.68
C PHE A 136 12.27 -5.69 4.64
N ILE A 137 11.38 -6.52 4.13
CA ILE A 137 10.32 -6.10 3.19
C ILE A 137 9.03 -6.78 3.62
N THR A 138 7.94 -6.02 3.67
CA THR A 138 6.61 -6.63 3.83
C THR A 138 5.59 -5.98 2.93
N MET A 139 4.82 -6.81 2.24
CA MET A 139 3.88 -6.41 1.21
C MET A 139 2.55 -7.14 1.40
N LEU A 140 1.49 -6.59 0.82
CA LEU A 140 0.29 -7.34 0.49
C LEU A 140 0.37 -7.76 -0.98
N VAL A 141 -0.13 -8.96 -1.26
CA VAL A 141 -0.19 -9.51 -2.62
C VAL A 141 -1.52 -10.22 -2.82
N THR A 142 -2.01 -10.24 -4.05
CA THR A 142 -2.99 -11.25 -4.47
C THR A 142 -2.23 -12.45 -5.01
N GLU A 143 -2.55 -13.62 -4.48
CA GLU A 143 -1.88 -14.85 -4.87
C GLU A 143 -2.10 -15.21 -6.35
N PRO A 144 -1.16 -15.94 -6.96
CA PRO A 144 -1.32 -16.42 -8.33
C PRO A 144 -2.46 -17.45 -8.48
N THR A 145 -2.94 -18.01 -7.37
CA THR A 145 -4.08 -18.93 -7.28
C THR A 145 -5.40 -18.16 -7.39
N GLY A 146 -5.73 -17.68 -8.59
CA GLY A 146 -7.00 -17.01 -8.87
C GLY A 146 -6.88 -15.81 -9.80
N ASN A 147 -7.98 -15.06 -9.92
CA ASN A 147 -8.16 -13.99 -10.91
C ASN A 147 -8.95 -12.79 -10.34
N PRO A 148 -8.44 -12.02 -9.34
CA PRO A 148 -7.21 -12.25 -8.58
C PRO A 148 -7.38 -13.35 -7.52
N GLY A 149 -6.27 -13.87 -6.99
CA GLY A 149 -6.30 -14.83 -5.87
C GLY A 149 -6.53 -14.16 -4.51
N PRO A 150 -6.54 -14.95 -3.42
CA PRO A 150 -6.59 -14.45 -2.05
C PRO A 150 -5.52 -13.38 -1.78
N THR A 151 -5.91 -12.34 -1.05
CA THR A 151 -4.98 -11.32 -0.55
C THR A 151 -4.29 -11.83 0.70
N ARG A 152 -2.94 -11.87 0.71
CA ARG A 152 -2.13 -12.32 1.84
C ARG A 152 -0.89 -11.44 2.05
N PHE A 153 -0.23 -11.60 3.19
CA PHE A 153 1.08 -11.02 3.43
C PHE A 153 2.12 -11.60 2.45
N TYR A 154 3.20 -10.89 2.20
CA TYR A 154 4.38 -11.41 1.52
C TYR A 154 5.61 -10.74 2.13
N THR A 155 6.30 -11.45 3.03
CA THR A 155 7.27 -10.85 3.96
C THR A 155 8.65 -11.48 3.87
N TYR A 156 9.68 -10.64 3.73
CA TYR A 156 11.09 -10.97 3.95
C TYR A 156 11.51 -10.51 5.34
N TYR A 157 11.97 -11.46 6.16
CA TYR A 157 12.39 -11.23 7.54
C TYR A 157 13.48 -12.26 7.92
N PRO A 158 14.37 -11.97 8.88
CA PRO A 158 15.55 -12.80 9.16
C PRO A 158 15.25 -14.27 9.46
N GLY A 159 14.13 -14.54 10.14
CA GLY A 159 13.70 -15.90 10.49
C GLY A 159 12.98 -16.66 9.37
N MET A 160 12.91 -16.12 8.15
CA MET A 160 12.19 -16.75 7.05
C MET A 160 12.85 -18.06 6.60
N LYS A 161 12.02 -18.98 6.12
CA LYS A 161 12.50 -20.24 5.55
C LYS A 161 13.27 -19.98 4.26
N ARG A 162 14.43 -20.61 4.12
CA ARG A 162 15.16 -20.70 2.85
C ARG A 162 14.53 -21.73 1.92
N GLU A 163 14.66 -21.49 0.63
CA GLU A 163 14.28 -22.46 -0.39
C GLU A 163 15.12 -23.75 -0.29
N PRO A 164 14.70 -24.86 -0.93
CA PRO A 164 15.42 -26.14 -0.87
C PRO A 164 16.89 -26.08 -1.33
N ASP A 165 17.28 -25.05 -2.09
CA ASP A 165 18.67 -24.81 -2.48
C ASP A 165 19.57 -24.31 -1.33
N GLY A 166 18.98 -23.95 -0.18
CA GLY A 166 19.69 -23.47 1.00
C GLY A 166 20.25 -22.05 0.89
N VAL A 167 20.01 -21.34 -0.21
CA VAL A 167 20.59 -20.02 -0.52
C VAL A 167 19.50 -18.98 -0.76
N THR A 168 18.45 -19.33 -1.48
CA THR A 168 17.44 -18.40 -1.95
C THR A 168 16.38 -18.16 -0.88
N CYS A 169 15.93 -16.90 -0.78
CA CYS A 169 14.76 -16.54 0.03
C CYS A 169 13.69 -15.84 -0.82
N TRP A 170 12.44 -16.32 -0.70
CA TRP A 170 11.25 -15.67 -1.24
C TRP A 170 10.31 -15.31 -0.10
N GLY A 171 9.65 -14.15 -0.20
CA GLY A 171 8.75 -13.69 0.85
C GLY A 171 7.72 -14.74 1.24
N GLY A 172 7.49 -14.91 2.53
CA GLY A 172 6.51 -15.85 3.06
C GLY A 172 5.12 -15.23 3.17
N TYR A 173 4.08 -16.04 3.00
CA TYR A 173 2.69 -15.68 3.32
C TYR A 173 2.39 -15.74 4.82
N GLY A 174 3.37 -16.12 5.63
CA GLY A 174 3.20 -16.52 7.02
C GLY A 174 4.31 -17.45 7.49
N ASP A 175 4.30 -17.76 8.78
CA ASP A 175 5.13 -18.78 9.42
C ASP A 175 4.30 -19.89 10.10
N GLY A 176 2.97 -19.86 9.92
CA GLY A 176 2.00 -20.73 10.56
C GLY A 176 1.37 -20.13 11.82
N THR A 177 1.78 -18.94 12.26
CA THR A 177 1.20 -18.23 13.41
C THR A 177 0.26 -17.09 13.00
N GLU A 178 0.29 -16.70 11.73
CA GLU A 178 -0.63 -15.74 11.16
C GLU A 178 -2.08 -16.26 11.16
N LYS A 179 -3.03 -15.32 11.23
CA LYS A 179 -4.46 -15.61 11.16
C LYS A 179 -5.05 -14.86 9.99
N TYR A 180 -5.80 -15.59 9.17
CA TYR A 180 -6.54 -15.05 8.04
C TYR A 180 -8.05 -15.25 8.23
N VAL A 181 -8.85 -14.26 7.86
CA VAL A 181 -10.32 -14.26 7.98
C VAL A 181 -10.94 -14.03 6.62
N GLU A 182 -11.60 -15.06 6.07
CA GLU A 182 -12.27 -14.99 4.77
C GLU A 182 -13.46 -14.00 4.76
N PRO A 183 -13.81 -13.42 3.59
CA PRO A 183 -13.13 -13.55 2.30
C PRO A 183 -11.83 -12.74 2.20
N LEU A 184 -10.82 -13.33 1.56
CA LEU A 184 -9.54 -12.68 1.22
C LEU A 184 -9.47 -12.20 -0.24
N VAL A 185 -10.37 -12.68 -1.10
CA VAL A 185 -10.38 -12.37 -2.53
C VAL A 185 -11.06 -11.03 -2.78
N LEU A 186 -10.40 -10.16 -3.55
CA LEU A 186 -10.97 -8.89 -4.01
C LEU A 186 -11.84 -9.14 -5.24
N SER A 187 -13.11 -8.72 -5.17
CA SER A 187 -14.02 -8.89 -6.30
C SER A 187 -13.61 -7.99 -7.49
N PRO A 188 -13.46 -8.56 -8.69
CA PRO A 188 -13.19 -7.77 -9.89
C PRO A 188 -14.34 -6.79 -10.21
N GLY A 189 -14.01 -5.65 -10.80
CA GLY A 189 -15.01 -4.68 -11.26
C GLY A 189 -15.60 -3.80 -10.15
N THR A 190 -15.01 -3.78 -8.95
CA THR A 190 -15.35 -2.80 -7.90
C THR A 190 -14.08 -2.22 -7.25
N TRP A 191 -14.22 -1.04 -6.65
CA TRP A 191 -13.19 -0.46 -5.79
C TRP A 191 -13.24 -1.13 -4.42
N HIS A 192 -12.08 -1.52 -3.91
CA HIS A 192 -11.91 -2.04 -2.55
C HIS A 192 -10.98 -1.15 -1.76
N HIS A 193 -11.32 -0.91 -0.49
CA HIS A 193 -10.45 -0.19 0.44
C HIS A 193 -9.49 -1.18 1.11
N ILE A 194 -8.20 -1.00 0.88
CA ILE A 194 -7.15 -1.84 1.46
C ILE A 194 -6.39 -1.01 2.48
N GLU A 195 -6.18 -1.60 3.65
CA GLU A 195 -5.42 -0.99 4.73
C GLU A 195 -4.33 -1.95 5.20
N PHE A 196 -3.12 -1.45 5.47
CA PHE A 196 -1.99 -2.24 5.91
C PHE A 196 -1.20 -1.51 7.00
N MET A 197 -0.99 -2.16 8.13
CA MET A 197 -0.28 -1.62 9.29
C MET A 197 0.87 -2.54 9.66
N VAL A 198 2.04 -1.96 9.90
CA VAL A 198 3.24 -2.68 10.35
C VAL A 198 3.82 -1.96 11.56
N THR A 199 4.13 -2.72 12.60
CA THR A 199 4.88 -2.23 13.77
C THR A 199 6.10 -3.12 13.97
N LEU A 200 7.28 -2.51 13.99
CA LEU A 200 8.53 -3.20 14.16
C LEU A 200 8.70 -3.71 15.58
N ASN A 201 9.43 -4.81 15.70
CA ASN A 201 9.95 -5.26 16.96
C ASN A 201 11.04 -4.32 17.49
N GLU A 202 11.24 -4.30 18.80
CA GLU A 202 12.51 -3.83 19.36
C GLU A 202 13.63 -4.83 19.05
N PRO A 203 14.87 -4.36 18.86
CA PRO A 203 16.03 -5.23 18.78
C PRO A 203 16.01 -6.27 19.91
N SER A 204 16.38 -7.52 19.58
CA SER A 204 16.35 -8.69 20.47
C SER A 204 14.98 -9.12 21.01
N ARG A 205 13.88 -8.59 20.48
CA ARG A 205 12.52 -9.07 20.78
C ARG A 205 11.84 -9.55 19.50
N SER A 206 10.96 -10.54 19.63
CA SER A 206 10.10 -11.02 18.55
C SER A 206 8.66 -10.59 18.85
N ASN A 207 8.39 -9.29 18.75
CA ASN A 207 7.09 -8.68 19.08
C ASN A 207 6.60 -7.71 18.00
N GLY A 208 7.18 -7.80 16.80
CA GLY A 208 6.70 -7.07 15.64
C GLY A 208 5.34 -7.61 15.21
N THR A 209 4.56 -6.76 14.55
CA THR A 209 3.22 -7.09 14.10
C THR A 209 2.96 -6.53 12.71
N GLN A 210 2.11 -7.23 11.97
CA GLN A 210 1.50 -6.69 10.76
C GLN A 210 0.04 -7.13 10.64
N GLN A 211 -0.78 -6.24 10.11
CA GLN A 211 -2.21 -6.42 10.02
C GLN A 211 -2.73 -5.78 8.72
N PHE A 212 -3.71 -6.41 8.08
CA PHE A 212 -4.43 -5.77 6.98
C PHE A 212 -5.93 -5.91 7.06
N TRP A 213 -6.60 -4.94 6.46
CA TRP A 213 -8.04 -4.87 6.33
C TRP A 213 -8.44 -4.80 4.87
N ILE A 214 -9.57 -5.41 4.55
CA ILE A 214 -10.27 -5.25 3.27
C ILE A 214 -11.66 -4.73 3.61
N ASP A 215 -12.01 -3.58 3.03
CA ASP A 215 -13.27 -2.88 3.25
C ASP A 215 -13.57 -2.69 4.75
N SER A 216 -12.57 -2.22 5.48
CA SER A 216 -12.58 -1.98 6.94
C SER A 216 -12.68 -3.22 7.82
N VAL A 217 -12.77 -4.43 7.27
CA VAL A 217 -12.80 -5.69 8.02
C VAL A 217 -11.38 -6.22 8.19
N LEU A 218 -10.98 -6.57 9.42
CA LEU A 218 -9.66 -7.15 9.69
C LEU A 218 -9.57 -8.54 9.05
N ARG A 219 -8.66 -8.69 8.08
CA ARG A 219 -8.53 -9.91 7.27
C ARG A 219 -7.27 -10.70 7.56
N GLY A 220 -6.20 -10.05 8.00
CA GLY A 220 -4.96 -10.72 8.35
C GLY A 220 -4.32 -10.13 9.57
N THR A 221 -3.80 -10.98 10.44
CA THR A 221 -2.93 -10.59 11.56
C THR A 221 -1.76 -11.53 11.65
N TRP A 222 -0.54 -11.00 11.78
CA TRP A 222 0.64 -11.78 12.10
C TRP A 222 1.44 -11.01 13.16
N SER A 223 1.66 -11.65 14.31
CA SER A 223 2.35 -11.10 15.46
C SER A 223 3.54 -11.96 15.84
N GLY A 224 4.47 -11.40 16.60
CA GLY A 224 5.67 -12.13 17.01
C GLY A 224 6.79 -12.09 15.98
N ILE A 225 6.68 -11.23 14.96
CA ILE A 225 7.65 -11.14 13.87
C ILE A 225 8.90 -10.42 14.38
N GLU A 226 10.07 -10.97 14.06
CA GLU A 226 11.35 -10.27 14.18
C GLU A 226 11.70 -9.68 12.82
N PHE A 227 11.49 -8.38 12.63
CA PHE A 227 11.86 -7.66 11.41
C PHE A 227 13.33 -7.21 11.43
N ARG A 228 13.88 -6.93 12.62
CA ARG A 228 15.22 -6.37 12.78
C ARG A 228 15.92 -6.84 14.06
N SER A 229 17.23 -6.89 13.99
CA SER A 229 18.14 -7.00 15.14
C SER A 229 18.92 -5.71 15.41
N SER A 230 18.89 -4.75 14.47
CA SER A 230 19.55 -3.45 14.58
C SER A 230 18.55 -2.28 14.59
N PRO A 231 18.69 -1.28 15.48
CA PRO A 231 17.85 -0.08 15.49
C PRO A 231 18.09 0.85 14.28
N ALA A 232 19.13 0.56 13.48
CA ALA A 232 19.39 1.25 12.22
C ALA A 232 18.40 0.84 11.12
N LEU A 233 17.65 -0.27 11.25
CA LEU A 233 16.56 -0.60 10.33
C LEU A 233 15.25 0.05 10.81
N ARG A 234 14.61 0.81 9.92
CA ARG A 234 13.36 1.53 10.17
C ARG A 234 12.41 1.37 8.98
N LEU A 235 11.09 1.47 9.22
CA LEU A 235 10.11 1.60 8.14
C LEU A 235 10.28 2.97 7.48
N ASN A 236 10.88 3.01 6.30
CA ASN A 236 11.27 4.27 5.67
C ASN A 236 10.91 4.37 4.19
N ALA A 237 10.15 3.43 3.64
CA ALA A 237 9.47 3.65 2.38
C ALA A 237 8.12 2.93 2.31
N VAL A 238 7.16 3.57 1.66
CA VAL A 238 5.97 2.90 1.12
C VAL A 238 6.20 2.67 -0.37
N GLN A 239 5.74 1.52 -0.88
CA GLN A 239 5.80 1.20 -2.29
C GLN A 239 4.45 0.67 -2.76
N LEU A 240 3.88 1.30 -3.78
CA LEU A 240 2.92 0.64 -4.67
C LEU A 240 3.75 -0.26 -5.59
N THR A 241 3.54 -1.57 -5.53
CA THR A 241 4.35 -2.56 -6.26
C THR A 241 3.42 -3.39 -7.13
N PHE A 242 3.55 -3.25 -8.44
CA PHE A 242 2.70 -3.90 -9.43
C PHE A 242 3.40 -5.11 -10.07
N ASN A 243 4.27 -5.77 -9.30
CA ASN A 243 5.04 -6.93 -9.75
C ASN A 243 4.18 -8.21 -9.83
N ARG A 244 4.46 -9.09 -10.79
CA ARG A 244 3.78 -10.39 -10.98
C ARG A 244 4.68 -11.61 -10.71
N GLY A 245 5.87 -11.40 -10.14
CA GLY A 245 6.88 -12.45 -10.00
C GLY A 245 7.30 -13.03 -11.36
N ILE A 246 7.88 -14.24 -11.33
CA ILE A 246 8.45 -14.91 -12.51
C ILE A 246 7.37 -15.42 -13.49
N ALA A 247 6.14 -15.65 -13.01
CA ALA A 247 5.05 -16.17 -13.83
C ALA A 247 4.55 -15.17 -14.89
N GLY A 248 4.75 -13.87 -14.69
CA GLY A 248 4.17 -12.83 -15.54
C GLY A 248 2.64 -12.86 -15.58
N GLY A 249 2.06 -12.08 -16.50
CA GLY A 249 0.62 -12.12 -16.82
C GLY A 249 0.39 -12.62 -18.24
N PRO A 250 -0.61 -13.48 -18.50
CA PRO A 250 -0.83 -14.03 -19.84
C PRO A 250 -1.33 -13.01 -20.85
N THR A 251 -1.86 -11.87 -20.38
CA THR A 251 -2.48 -10.84 -21.21
C THR A 251 -2.08 -9.46 -20.73
N ALA A 252 -2.16 -8.48 -21.64
CA ALA A 252 -2.09 -7.08 -21.25
C ALA A 252 -3.34 -6.71 -20.45
N GLN A 253 -3.17 -6.05 -19.32
CA GLN A 253 -4.26 -5.75 -18.37
C GLN A 253 -4.00 -4.40 -17.70
N LYS A 254 -5.03 -3.88 -17.05
CA LYS A 254 -4.95 -2.65 -16.26
C LYS A 254 -5.32 -2.90 -14.82
N LEU A 255 -4.82 -2.05 -13.92
CA LEU A 255 -5.22 -1.97 -12.53
C LEU A 255 -5.40 -0.48 -12.21
N TRP A 256 -6.35 -0.16 -11.33
CA TRP A 256 -6.55 1.23 -10.90
C TRP A 256 -6.34 1.39 -9.41
N VAL A 257 -5.75 2.53 -9.03
CA VAL A 257 -5.43 2.91 -7.66
C VAL A 257 -5.89 4.35 -7.42
N ASP A 258 -6.41 4.62 -6.23
CA ASP A 258 -6.89 5.95 -5.85
C ASP A 258 -6.74 6.18 -4.32
N ASN A 259 -6.68 7.44 -3.91
CA ASN A 259 -6.80 7.92 -2.53
C ASN A 259 -5.90 7.17 -1.52
N LEU A 260 -4.58 7.23 -1.75
CA LEU A 260 -3.58 6.65 -0.86
C LEU A 260 -3.26 7.60 0.29
N ILE A 261 -3.22 7.06 1.50
CA ILE A 261 -2.88 7.75 2.73
C ILE A 261 -1.80 6.94 3.46
N VAL A 262 -0.76 7.60 3.94
CA VAL A 262 0.25 7.02 4.85
C VAL A 262 0.24 7.79 6.16
N ALA A 263 0.23 7.07 7.27
CA ALA A 263 0.25 7.65 8.62
C ALA A 263 1.09 6.80 9.58
N LYS A 264 1.39 7.33 10.76
CA LYS A 264 2.11 6.61 11.83
C LYS A 264 1.23 5.60 12.57
N ALA A 265 -0.09 5.70 12.43
CA ALA A 265 -1.06 4.81 13.04
C ALA A 265 -2.33 4.75 12.18
N ARG A 266 -3.07 3.64 12.29
CA ARG A 266 -4.40 3.50 11.69
C ARG A 266 -5.35 4.53 12.32
N PRO A 267 -6.01 5.40 11.55
CA PRO A 267 -7.00 6.32 12.08
C PRO A 267 -8.17 5.57 12.75
N PRO A 268 -8.84 6.18 13.75
CA PRO A 268 -10.06 5.59 14.30
C PRO A 268 -11.10 5.41 13.20
N VAL A 269 -11.76 4.25 13.16
CA VAL A 269 -12.94 4.06 12.32
C VAL A 269 -14.04 4.93 12.89
N ILE A 270 -14.35 6.04 12.22
CA ILE A 270 -15.51 6.86 12.56
C ILE A 270 -16.72 6.18 11.90
N PRO A 271 -17.70 5.66 12.66
CA PRO A 271 -18.93 5.12 12.06
C PRO A 271 -19.58 6.23 11.23
N SER A 272 -19.93 5.95 9.98
CA SER A 272 -20.70 6.88 9.18
C SER A 272 -22.00 7.19 9.92
N SER A 273 -22.22 8.46 10.26
CA SER A 273 -23.50 8.90 10.81
C SER A 273 -24.57 8.56 9.77
N THR A 274 -25.40 7.57 10.08
CA THR A 274 -26.56 7.24 9.28
C THR A 274 -27.46 8.48 9.32
N SER A 275 -27.56 9.20 8.22
CA SER A 275 -28.59 10.22 8.04
C SER A 275 -29.93 9.49 8.09
N GLN A 276 -30.67 9.71 9.18
CA GLN A 276 -32.13 9.52 9.18
C GLN A 276 -32.79 10.57 8.30
#